data_AF-A0A023FSC0-F1
#
_entry.id   AF-A0A023FSC0-F1
#
_cell.length_a   1.000
_cell.length_b   1.000
_cell.length_c   1.000
_cell.angle_alpha   90.00
_cell.angle_beta   90.00
_cell.angle_gamma   90.00
#
_symmetry.space_group_name_H-M   'P 1'
#
loop_
_entity.id
_entity.type
_entity.pdbx_description
1 polymer ?
#
loop_
_entity_poly.entity_id
_entity_poly.type
_entity_poly.pdbx_seq_one_letter_code
_entity_poly.pdbx_strand_id
1 'polypeptide(L)'
;SHLQRIEDGVLDEAVDPSNPLVESYATEFELSKGIPKNLEAMLLRCAMSETMPGLLQSLLSCCPPNTVDKQPTDIYSDAILLASEQLRNPENRLHDVFDVMTPEEVLERILRQVLEESEDVFVGDMVLDLLRPFCLDSSVAIHVRLKVLEILEKSVSLSSEDENLLLLLQVQTLIWSEWPDYELDECTTLDADTRQAMFDELLQRCSTLSGFVVLGKLLQCGDPLESTSQADPETNPWTRLIGQLLLICDGKAALDAAERLFLDAIKNCNLNLACCRHIFGELQKKDSLIHILRSFLQTDHAQLHNDAIAILRVVDQVSKSDYDETVLNRILQ
;
A
#
# COMPACT_ATOMS: atom_id res chain seq x y z
N SER A 1 36.76 10.19 33.37
CA SER A 1 36.37 8.80 33.02
C SER A 1 35.24 8.85 32.01
N HIS A 2 34.92 7.77 31.29
CA HIS A 2 33.77 7.75 30.37
C HIS A 2 32.44 8.12 31.09
N LEU A 3 32.30 7.71 32.35
CA LEU A 3 31.24 8.12 33.28
C LEU A 3 31.13 9.63 33.47
N GLN A 4 32.25 10.37 33.60
CA GLN A 4 32.17 11.82 33.82
C GLN A 4 31.47 12.54 32.66
N ARG A 5 31.61 12.11 31.40
CA ARG A 5 30.91 12.81 30.30
C ARG A 5 29.40 12.57 30.33
N ILE A 6 28.93 11.40 30.70
CA ILE A 6 27.50 11.09 30.76
C ILE A 6 26.89 11.63 32.06
N GLU A 7 27.59 11.52 33.20
CA GLU A 7 27.18 12.05 34.51
C GLU A 7 27.31 13.57 34.64
N ASP A 8 28.23 14.23 33.91
CA ASP A 8 28.37 15.70 33.90
C ASP A 8 27.28 16.40 33.04
N GLY A 9 26.28 15.67 32.54
CA GLY A 9 25.16 16.23 31.78
C GLY A 9 25.49 16.60 30.33
N VAL A 10 26.35 15.82 29.65
CA VAL A 10 26.67 16.02 28.21
C VAL A 10 25.68 15.30 27.29
N LEU A 11 24.72 14.55 27.83
CA LEU A 11 23.45 14.36 27.12
C LEU A 11 22.78 15.74 27.09
N ASP A 12 22.42 16.23 25.90
CA ASP A 12 21.73 17.52 25.77
C ASP A 12 20.57 17.61 26.77
N GLU A 13 20.23 18.83 27.23
CA GLU A 13 19.11 19.08 28.18
C GLU A 13 17.76 18.45 27.76
N ALA A 14 17.67 17.93 26.53
CA ALA A 14 16.54 17.25 25.93
C ALA A 14 16.34 15.78 26.35
N VAL A 15 17.35 15.09 26.90
CA VAL A 15 17.27 13.64 27.21
C VAL A 15 17.24 13.40 28.71
N ASP A 16 16.13 12.90 29.24
CA ASP A 16 15.97 12.59 30.66
C ASP A 16 16.89 11.40 31.07
N PRO A 17 17.93 11.63 31.88
CA PRO A 17 18.87 10.58 32.28
C PRO A 17 18.24 9.55 33.23
N SER A 18 17.07 9.84 33.80
CA SER A 18 16.31 8.86 34.60
C SER A 18 15.44 7.92 33.76
N ASN A 19 15.44 8.11 32.43
CA ASN A 19 14.76 7.21 31.53
C ASN A 19 15.49 5.85 31.48
N PRO A 20 14.81 4.72 31.80
CA PRO A 20 15.42 3.38 31.78
C PRO A 20 16.07 3.01 30.43
N LEU A 21 15.59 3.61 29.35
CA LEU A 21 16.15 3.41 28.02
C LEU A 21 17.54 4.06 27.88
N VAL A 22 17.68 5.29 28.37
CA VAL A 22 18.95 6.04 28.35
C VAL A 22 19.96 5.34 29.25
N GLU A 23 19.53 4.81 30.40
CA GLU A 23 20.35 4.00 31.30
C GLU A 23 20.87 2.72 30.61
N SER A 24 20.04 2.06 29.80
CA SER A 24 20.44 0.88 29.01
C SER A 24 21.56 1.22 28.01
N TYR A 25 21.42 2.32 27.25
CA TYR A 25 22.45 2.77 26.32
C TYR A 25 23.72 3.26 27.01
N ALA A 26 23.61 3.93 28.16
CA ALA A 26 24.77 4.32 28.96
C ALA A 26 25.55 3.09 29.44
N THR A 27 24.85 2.04 29.89
CA THR A 27 25.46 0.77 30.29
C THR A 27 26.16 0.09 29.12
N GLU A 28 25.52 0.02 27.95
CA GLU A 28 26.11 -0.56 26.74
C GLU A 28 27.34 0.23 26.27
N PHE A 29 27.28 1.56 26.33
CA PHE A 29 28.39 2.45 26.00
C PHE A 29 29.61 2.16 26.90
N GLU A 30 29.42 1.93 28.19
CA GLU A 30 30.52 1.52 29.08
C GLU A 30 31.09 0.15 28.72
N LEU A 31 30.22 -0.83 28.47
CA LEU A 31 30.60 -2.19 28.10
C LEU A 31 31.36 -2.24 26.77
N SER A 32 31.11 -1.27 25.88
CA SER A 32 31.84 -1.11 24.61
C SER A 32 33.34 -0.88 24.83
N LYS A 33 33.75 -0.33 25.99
CA LYS A 33 35.13 0.08 26.33
C LYS A 33 35.78 0.98 25.29
N GLY A 34 34.99 1.75 24.55
CA GLY A 34 35.49 2.62 23.48
C GLY A 34 35.96 1.88 22.23
N ILE A 35 35.57 0.62 22.04
CA ILE A 35 35.87 -0.15 20.83
C ILE A 35 34.95 0.37 19.70
N PRO A 36 35.48 0.91 18.59
CA PRO A 36 34.68 1.51 17.52
C PRO A 36 33.53 0.64 17.03
N LYS A 37 33.81 -0.64 16.74
CA LYS A 37 32.80 -1.60 16.26
C LYS A 37 31.62 -1.77 17.22
N ASN A 38 31.88 -1.80 18.53
CA ASN A 38 30.83 -1.99 19.53
C ASN A 38 29.99 -0.72 19.70
N LEU A 39 30.64 0.45 19.63
CA LEU A 39 29.96 1.73 19.64
C LEU A 39 29.07 1.90 18.39
N GLU A 40 29.58 1.57 17.21
CA GLU A 40 28.80 1.61 15.97
C GLU A 40 27.58 0.67 16.04
N ALA A 41 27.73 -0.55 16.57
CA ALA A 41 26.61 -1.46 16.76
C ALA A 41 25.53 -0.89 17.71
N MET A 42 25.95 -0.28 18.82
CA MET A 42 25.05 0.40 19.75
C MET A 42 24.30 1.57 19.09
N LEU A 43 25.02 2.39 18.31
CA LEU A 43 24.43 3.54 17.61
C LEU A 43 23.45 3.10 16.51
N LEU A 44 23.77 2.04 15.77
CA LEU A 44 22.85 1.41 14.82
C LEU A 44 21.61 0.88 15.53
N ARG A 45 21.77 0.21 16.69
CA ARG A 45 20.64 -0.23 17.52
C ARG A 45 19.74 0.95 17.90
N CYS A 46 20.32 2.08 18.30
CA CYS A 46 19.59 3.31 18.61
C CYS A 46 18.76 3.79 17.41
N ALA A 47 19.39 3.94 16.24
CA ALA A 47 18.72 4.39 15.02
C ALA A 47 17.59 3.44 14.56
N MET A 48 17.73 2.14 14.80
CA MET A 48 16.76 1.13 14.36
C MET A 48 15.60 0.91 15.34
N SER A 49 15.80 1.14 16.64
CA SER A 49 14.87 0.68 17.69
C SER A 49 14.13 1.82 18.39
N GLU A 50 14.72 3.01 18.45
CA GLU A 50 14.27 4.04 19.38
C GLU A 50 13.37 5.10 18.72
N THR A 51 12.72 5.91 19.55
CA THR A 51 11.81 7.00 19.11
C THR A 51 12.03 8.28 19.91
N MET A 52 13.13 8.37 20.66
CA MET A 52 13.45 9.57 21.43
C MET A 52 14.23 10.53 20.53
N PRO A 53 13.66 11.70 20.17
CA PRO A 53 14.34 12.66 19.32
C PRO A 53 15.63 13.14 19.99
N GLY A 54 16.72 13.22 19.24
CA GLY A 54 17.99 13.76 19.74
C GLY A 54 18.85 12.76 20.51
N LEU A 55 18.35 11.55 20.78
CA LEU A 55 19.09 10.53 21.54
C LEU A 55 20.34 10.08 20.76
N LEU A 56 20.21 9.83 19.45
CA LEU A 56 21.34 9.40 18.62
C LEU A 56 22.45 10.45 18.59
N GLN A 57 22.09 11.72 18.44
CA GLN A 57 22.98 12.88 18.43
C GLN A 57 23.71 13.00 19.77
N SER A 58 22.99 12.81 20.87
CA SER A 58 23.54 12.84 22.22
C SER A 58 24.51 11.68 22.48
N LEU A 59 24.21 10.48 21.99
CA LEU A 59 25.12 9.32 22.10
C LEU A 59 26.38 9.51 21.24
N LEU A 60 26.24 10.06 20.03
CA LEU A 60 27.36 10.41 19.15
C LEU A 60 28.27 11.48 19.78
N SER A 61 27.72 12.52 20.40
CA SER A 61 28.51 13.59 21.03
C SER A 61 29.33 13.09 22.23
N CYS A 62 28.87 12.02 22.89
CA CYS A 62 29.56 11.36 23.99
C CYS A 62 30.72 10.48 23.53
N CYS A 63 30.76 10.07 22.26
CA CYS A 63 31.80 9.20 21.73
C CYS A 63 33.18 9.86 21.85
N PRO A 64 34.26 9.09 22.16
CA PRO A 64 35.59 9.67 22.22
C PRO A 64 36.03 10.20 20.84
N PRO A 65 36.82 11.29 20.78
CA PRO A 65 37.27 11.85 19.51
C PRO A 65 37.96 10.81 18.63
N ASN A 66 37.70 10.82 17.32
CA ASN A 66 38.25 9.90 16.33
C ASN A 66 37.92 8.40 16.56
N THR A 67 36.90 8.08 17.35
CA THR A 67 36.46 6.68 17.56
C THR A 67 35.36 6.27 16.60
N VAL A 68 34.38 7.15 16.39
CA VAL A 68 33.31 7.03 15.41
C VAL A 68 33.34 8.30 14.57
N ASP A 69 33.83 8.20 13.34
CA ASP A 69 33.96 9.33 12.40
C ASP A 69 32.72 9.39 11.50
N LYS A 70 31.56 9.57 12.12
CA LYS A 70 30.23 9.56 11.47
C LYS A 70 29.34 10.64 12.08
N GLN A 71 28.53 11.27 11.24
CA GLN A 71 27.41 12.12 11.62
C GLN A 71 26.14 11.27 11.81
N PRO A 72 25.08 11.82 12.46
CA PRO A 72 23.81 11.10 12.61
C PRO A 72 23.24 10.57 11.29
N THR A 73 23.33 11.36 10.22
CA THR A 73 22.89 10.98 8.86
C THR A 73 23.63 9.77 8.31
N ASP A 74 24.92 9.61 8.64
CA ASP A 74 25.71 8.45 8.23
C ASP A 74 25.22 7.18 8.95
N ILE A 75 24.90 7.29 10.25
CA ILE A 75 24.33 6.17 11.03
C ILE A 75 22.95 5.78 10.51
N TYR A 76 22.09 6.74 10.19
CA TYR A 76 20.80 6.45 9.57
C TYR A 76 20.95 5.82 8.18
N SER A 77 21.90 6.28 7.37
CA SER A 77 22.20 5.69 6.06
C SER A 77 22.65 4.24 6.21
N ASP A 78 23.56 3.96 7.14
CA ASP A 78 24.00 2.60 7.46
C ASP A 78 22.84 1.72 7.95
N ALA A 79 21.93 2.27 8.77
CA ALA A 79 20.76 1.56 9.26
C ALA A 79 19.76 1.22 8.13
N ILE A 80 19.53 2.15 7.19
CA ILE A 80 18.70 1.92 5.99
C ILE A 80 19.31 0.79 5.15
N LEU A 81 20.61 0.84 4.90
CA LEU A 81 21.31 -0.20 4.12
C LEU A 81 21.26 -1.55 4.82
N LEU A 82 21.42 -1.59 6.15
CA LEU A 82 21.35 -2.81 6.94
C LEU A 82 19.95 -3.43 6.94
N ALA A 83 18.90 -2.62 7.12
CA ALA A 83 17.51 -3.07 7.04
C ALA A 83 17.16 -3.57 5.64
N SER A 84 17.62 -2.89 4.60
CA SER A 84 17.45 -3.30 3.19
C SER A 84 18.14 -4.64 2.92
N GLU A 85 19.36 -4.83 3.41
CA GLU A 85 20.09 -6.09 3.26
C GLU A 85 19.42 -7.24 4.04
N GLN A 86 18.84 -6.94 5.20
CA GLN A 86 18.06 -7.91 5.97
C GLN A 86 16.76 -8.29 5.24
N LEU A 87 16.09 -7.35 4.58
CA LEU A 87 14.92 -7.59 3.73
C LEU A 87 15.28 -8.46 2.51
N ARG A 88 16.44 -8.23 1.90
CA ARG A 88 16.96 -9.04 0.79
C ARG A 88 17.21 -10.48 1.22
N ASN A 89 17.78 -10.66 2.41
CA ASN A 89 18.26 -11.94 2.90
C ASN A 89 17.66 -12.25 4.29
N PRO A 90 16.37 -12.63 4.38
CA PRO A 90 15.67 -12.77 5.66
C PRO A 90 16.25 -13.87 6.56
N GLU A 91 16.95 -14.86 5.99
CA GLU A 91 17.62 -15.94 6.73
C GLU A 91 18.90 -15.48 7.44
N ASN A 92 19.48 -14.36 7.00
CA ASN A 92 20.65 -13.80 7.66
C ASN A 92 20.22 -13.17 8.99
N ARG A 93 21.08 -13.24 10.01
CA ARG A 93 20.91 -12.46 11.24
C ARG A 93 21.92 -11.34 11.24
N LEU A 94 21.56 -10.22 10.61
CA LEU A 94 22.50 -9.11 10.43
C LEU A 94 22.62 -8.24 11.70
N HIS A 95 21.57 -8.20 12.53
CA HIS A 95 21.55 -7.45 13.77
C HIS A 95 20.50 -7.98 14.75
N ASP A 96 20.77 -7.89 16.05
CA ASP A 96 19.92 -8.39 17.13
C ASP A 96 18.53 -7.72 17.19
N VAL A 97 18.39 -6.53 16.59
CA VAL A 97 17.09 -5.82 16.51
C VAL A 97 16.05 -6.63 15.72
N PHE A 98 16.50 -7.44 14.76
CA PHE A 98 15.62 -8.26 13.93
C PHE A 98 15.12 -9.52 14.65
N ASP A 99 15.62 -9.83 15.85
CA ASP A 99 15.06 -10.89 16.70
C ASP A 99 13.74 -10.45 17.38
N VAL A 100 13.47 -9.14 17.43
CA VAL A 100 12.32 -8.56 18.13
C VAL A 100 11.40 -7.72 17.25
N MET A 101 11.88 -7.23 16.10
CA MET A 101 11.11 -6.43 15.14
C MET A 101 11.33 -6.92 13.72
N THR A 102 10.32 -6.78 12.86
CA THR A 102 10.51 -7.16 11.45
C THR A 102 11.37 -6.12 10.72
N PRO A 103 12.10 -6.51 9.65
CA PRO A 103 12.91 -5.57 8.90
C PRO A 103 12.12 -4.40 8.29
N GLU A 104 10.85 -4.64 7.92
CA GLU A 104 9.93 -3.60 7.45
C GLU A 104 9.61 -2.59 8.55
N GLU A 105 9.31 -3.07 9.77
CA GLU A 105 9.02 -2.20 10.91
C GLU A 105 10.25 -1.36 11.29
N VAL A 106 11.44 -1.96 11.24
CA VAL A 106 12.71 -1.26 11.45
C VAL A 106 12.90 -0.18 10.37
N LEU A 107 12.70 -0.50 9.10
CA LEU A 107 12.82 0.47 8.01
C LEU A 107 11.85 1.65 8.18
N GLU A 108 10.55 1.38 8.41
CA GLU A 108 9.54 2.42 8.68
C GLU A 108 9.95 3.32 9.85
N ARG A 109 10.59 2.75 10.88
CA ARG A 109 11.04 3.49 12.06
C ARG A 109 12.27 4.36 11.79
N ILE A 110 13.26 3.83 11.05
CA ILE A 110 14.44 4.59 10.65
C ILE A 110 14.01 5.80 9.82
N LEU A 111 13.15 5.58 8.82
CA LEU A 111 12.68 6.65 7.93
C LEU A 111 11.93 7.73 8.71
N ARG A 112 11.05 7.35 9.64
CA ARG A 112 10.36 8.31 10.50
C ARG A 112 11.34 9.16 11.30
N GLN A 113 12.31 8.54 11.96
CA GLN A 113 13.29 9.26 12.78
C GLN A 113 14.14 10.22 11.94
N VAL A 114 14.74 9.75 10.84
CA VAL A 114 15.64 10.59 10.05
C VAL A 114 14.92 11.77 9.40
N LEU A 115 13.64 11.60 9.03
CA LEU A 115 12.81 12.66 8.44
C LEU A 115 12.24 13.64 9.49
N GLU A 116 11.97 13.19 10.71
CA GLU A 116 11.49 14.05 11.80
C GLU A 116 12.64 14.82 12.48
N GLU A 117 13.82 14.22 12.60
CA GLU A 117 14.97 14.83 13.28
C GLU A 117 15.79 15.76 12.38
N SER A 118 15.65 15.65 11.06
CA SER A 118 16.39 16.48 10.12
C SER A 118 15.56 17.65 9.63
N GLU A 119 16.09 18.86 9.81
CA GLU A 119 15.57 20.06 9.13
C GLU A 119 16.08 20.17 7.68
N ASP A 120 16.95 19.26 7.24
CA ASP A 120 17.55 19.30 5.91
C ASP A 120 16.59 18.74 4.85
N VAL A 121 16.25 19.60 3.89
CA VAL A 121 15.37 19.30 2.75
C VAL A 121 15.91 18.16 1.88
N PHE A 122 17.22 17.88 1.91
CA PHE A 122 17.85 16.83 1.11
C PHE A 122 17.78 15.42 1.72
N VAL A 123 17.27 15.25 2.94
CA VAL A 123 17.18 13.91 3.56
C VAL A 123 16.22 13.00 2.80
N GLY A 124 15.14 13.55 2.23
CA GLY A 124 14.26 12.77 1.37
C GLY A 124 14.99 12.21 0.14
N ASP A 125 15.80 13.04 -0.51
CA ASP A 125 16.60 12.64 -1.68
C ASP A 125 17.64 11.58 -1.30
N MET A 126 18.32 11.74 -0.16
CA MET A 126 19.25 10.75 0.37
C MET A 126 18.58 9.39 0.59
N VAL A 127 17.40 9.37 1.22
CA VAL A 127 16.63 8.13 1.44
C VAL A 127 16.29 7.45 0.12
N LEU A 128 15.83 8.22 -0.87
CA LEU A 128 15.52 7.71 -2.20
C LEU A 128 16.77 7.17 -2.91
N ASP A 129 17.91 7.84 -2.83
CA ASP A 129 19.16 7.40 -3.46
C ASP A 129 19.68 6.09 -2.86
N LEU A 130 19.43 5.84 -1.57
CA LEU A 130 19.80 4.59 -0.91
C LEU A 130 18.86 3.43 -1.28
N LEU A 131 17.55 3.68 -1.38
CA LEU A 131 16.54 2.63 -1.56
C LEU A 131 16.15 2.36 -3.01
N ARG A 132 16.28 3.33 -3.92
CA ARG A 132 15.94 3.15 -5.34
C ARG A 132 16.72 1.98 -5.99
N PRO A 133 18.04 1.80 -5.77
CA PRO A 133 18.76 0.64 -6.29
C PRO A 133 18.20 -0.70 -5.78
N PHE A 134 17.72 -0.74 -4.53
CA PHE A 134 17.06 -1.92 -3.97
C PHE A 134 15.72 -2.20 -4.65
N CYS A 135 14.91 -1.16 -4.86
CA CYS A 135 13.60 -1.27 -5.51
C CYS A 135 13.69 -1.64 -6.99
N LEU A 136 14.80 -1.33 -7.68
CA LEU A 136 15.05 -1.68 -9.09
C LEU A 136 15.73 -3.05 -9.28
N ASP A 137 16.13 -3.72 -8.21
CA ASP A 137 16.86 -4.98 -8.31
C ASP A 137 15.91 -6.17 -8.47
N SER A 138 15.80 -6.68 -9.70
CA SER A 138 14.97 -7.84 -10.04
C SER A 138 15.40 -9.16 -9.40
N SER A 139 16.58 -9.23 -8.75
CA SER A 139 16.95 -10.38 -7.92
C SER A 139 16.25 -10.40 -6.57
N VAL A 140 15.71 -9.26 -6.11
CA VAL A 140 14.89 -9.17 -4.89
C VAL A 140 13.46 -9.57 -5.22
N ALA A 141 12.84 -10.35 -4.34
CA ALA A 141 11.47 -10.78 -4.53
C ALA A 141 10.50 -9.58 -4.66
N ILE A 142 9.58 -9.65 -5.63
CA ILE A 142 8.67 -8.54 -5.97
C ILE A 142 7.91 -7.98 -4.77
N HIS A 143 7.45 -8.85 -3.85
CA HIS A 143 6.66 -8.44 -2.70
C HIS A 143 7.49 -7.65 -1.69
N VAL A 144 8.80 -7.94 -1.59
CA VAL A 144 9.73 -7.19 -0.74
C VAL A 144 9.98 -5.81 -1.34
N ARG A 145 10.23 -5.74 -2.66
CA ARG A 145 10.41 -4.47 -3.38
C ARG A 145 9.17 -3.58 -3.28
N LEU A 146 7.99 -4.16 -3.52
CA LEU A 146 6.70 -3.50 -3.38
C LEU A 146 6.52 -2.94 -1.97
N LYS A 147 6.79 -3.74 -0.94
CA LYS A 147 6.66 -3.30 0.45
C LYS A 147 7.57 -2.13 0.80
N VAL A 148 8.80 -2.09 0.28
CA VAL A 148 9.71 -0.95 0.45
C VAL A 148 9.18 0.30 -0.26
N LEU A 149 8.66 0.18 -1.49
CA LEU A 149 8.05 1.31 -2.20
C LEU A 149 6.80 1.85 -1.49
N GLU A 150 5.95 0.99 -0.93
CA GLU A 150 4.79 1.41 -0.12
C GLU A 150 5.20 2.12 1.17
N ILE A 151 6.37 1.77 1.73
CA ILE A 151 6.95 2.47 2.89
C ILE A 151 7.45 3.86 2.44
N LEU A 152 8.14 3.93 1.32
CA LEU A 152 8.63 5.19 0.75
C LEU A 152 7.49 6.15 0.40
N GLU A 153 6.43 5.67 -0.25
CA GLU A 153 5.23 6.45 -0.61
C GLU A 153 4.62 7.18 0.59
N LYS A 154 4.65 6.57 1.77
CA LYS A 154 4.12 7.15 3.02
C LYS A 154 5.09 8.10 3.71
N SER A 155 6.37 8.04 3.35
CA SER A 155 7.46 8.69 4.09
C SER A 155 8.01 9.90 3.34
N VAL A 156 8.15 9.82 2.03
CA VAL A 156 8.78 10.84 1.18
C VAL A 156 7.97 11.05 -0.10
N SER A 157 8.14 12.21 -0.72
CA SER A 157 7.56 12.47 -2.05
C SER A 157 8.31 11.65 -3.10
N LEU A 158 7.62 10.71 -3.74
CA LEU A 158 8.18 9.90 -4.81
C LEU A 158 8.36 10.74 -6.09
N SER A 159 9.35 10.36 -6.90
CA SER A 159 9.43 10.86 -8.28
C SER A 159 8.40 10.15 -9.17
N SER A 160 8.09 10.71 -10.34
CA SER A 160 7.19 10.06 -11.29
C SER A 160 7.68 8.67 -11.74
N GLU A 161 9.00 8.45 -11.75
CA GLU A 161 9.59 7.15 -12.07
C GLU A 161 9.36 6.14 -10.94
N ASP A 162 9.52 6.59 -9.68
CA ASP A 162 9.30 5.76 -8.50
C ASP A 162 7.79 5.43 -8.30
N GLU A 163 6.90 6.40 -8.56
CA GLU A 163 5.44 6.19 -8.55
C GLU A 163 5.02 5.18 -9.63
N ASN A 164 5.58 5.30 -10.84
CA ASN A 164 5.31 4.36 -11.92
C ASN A 164 5.80 2.95 -11.57
N LEU A 165 6.98 2.81 -10.96
CA LEU A 165 7.50 1.53 -10.50
C LEU A 165 6.60 0.92 -9.41
N LEU A 166 6.14 1.71 -8.45
CA LEU A 166 5.20 1.25 -7.43
C LEU A 166 3.91 0.70 -8.08
N LEU A 167 3.33 1.46 -9.00
CA LEU A 167 2.13 1.03 -9.73
C LEU A 167 2.37 -0.25 -10.54
N LEU A 168 3.52 -0.36 -11.22
CA LEU A 168 3.93 -1.56 -11.96
C LEU A 168 3.95 -2.79 -11.05
N LEU A 169 4.63 -2.71 -9.90
CA LEU A 169 4.73 -3.86 -8.99
C LEU A 169 3.38 -4.22 -8.36
N GLN A 170 2.55 -3.23 -8.02
CA GLN A 170 1.18 -3.45 -7.53
C GLN A 170 0.33 -4.18 -8.56
N VAL A 171 0.36 -3.72 -9.81
CA VAL A 171 -0.36 -4.36 -10.92
C VAL A 171 0.18 -5.77 -11.17
N GLN A 172 1.49 -5.94 -11.24
CA GLN A 172 2.13 -7.22 -11.54
C GLN A 172 1.80 -8.29 -10.49
N THR A 173 1.87 -7.93 -9.20
CA THR A 173 1.53 -8.85 -8.11
C THR A 173 0.05 -9.20 -8.09
N LEU A 174 -0.83 -8.26 -8.47
CA LEU A 174 -2.26 -8.49 -8.59
C LEU A 174 -2.58 -9.46 -9.73
N ILE A 175 -2.04 -9.24 -10.93
CA ILE A 175 -2.36 -10.05 -12.12
C ILE A 175 -1.78 -11.47 -12.06
N TRP A 176 -0.62 -11.67 -11.42
CA TRP A 176 0.01 -13.00 -11.31
C TRP A 176 -0.83 -14.04 -10.56
N SER A 177 -1.82 -13.60 -9.77
CA SER A 177 -2.75 -14.52 -9.13
C SER A 177 -3.64 -15.29 -10.12
N GLU A 178 -3.90 -14.72 -11.30
CA GLU A 178 -4.77 -15.31 -12.33
C GLU A 178 -4.05 -15.54 -13.67
N TRP A 179 -3.07 -14.69 -14.00
CA TRP A 179 -2.26 -14.74 -15.22
C TRP A 179 -0.76 -14.73 -14.87
N PRO A 180 -0.22 -15.84 -14.33
CA PRO A 180 1.20 -15.92 -13.95
C PRO A 180 2.15 -15.84 -15.16
N ASP A 181 1.64 -16.05 -16.38
CA ASP A 181 2.35 -15.91 -17.65
C ASP A 181 2.37 -14.47 -18.19
N TYR A 182 1.63 -13.55 -17.57
CA TYR A 182 1.61 -12.15 -17.98
C TYR A 182 2.69 -11.37 -17.23
N GLU A 183 3.69 -10.89 -17.95
CA GLU A 183 4.85 -10.18 -17.41
C GLU A 183 4.94 -8.78 -18.01
N LEU A 184 5.03 -7.77 -17.14
CA LEU A 184 5.26 -6.38 -17.48
C LEU A 184 6.76 -6.10 -17.42
N ASP A 185 7.29 -5.46 -18.45
CA ASP A 185 8.66 -4.95 -18.42
C ASP A 185 8.75 -3.81 -17.37
N GLU A 186 9.74 -3.86 -16.48
CA GLU A 186 9.93 -2.85 -15.42
C GLU A 186 10.24 -1.45 -15.97
N CYS A 187 10.62 -1.33 -17.25
CA CYS A 187 10.78 -0.05 -17.95
C CYS A 187 9.46 0.47 -18.55
N THR A 188 8.36 -0.26 -18.42
CA THR A 188 7.05 0.13 -18.97
C THR A 188 6.49 1.33 -18.20
N THR A 189 6.05 2.35 -18.91
CA THR A 189 5.24 3.41 -18.30
C THR A 189 3.77 2.98 -18.28
N LEU A 190 3.18 2.83 -17.10
CA LEU A 190 1.76 2.51 -16.92
C LEU A 190 0.88 3.76 -17.03
N ASP A 191 0.93 4.41 -18.18
CA ASP A 191 0.01 5.50 -18.52
C ASP A 191 -1.43 4.99 -18.76
N ALA A 192 -2.36 5.91 -19.02
CA ALA A 192 -3.76 5.58 -19.24
C ALA A 192 -3.98 4.62 -20.42
N ASP A 193 -3.25 4.81 -21.53
CA ASP A 193 -3.37 4.01 -22.74
C ASP A 193 -2.84 2.58 -22.52
N THR A 194 -1.68 2.45 -21.87
CA THR A 194 -1.07 1.17 -21.55
C THR A 194 -1.94 0.37 -20.59
N ARG A 195 -2.50 1.02 -19.57
CA ARG A 195 -3.43 0.38 -18.62
C ARG A 195 -4.74 -0.03 -19.29
N GLN A 196 -5.28 0.79 -20.20
CA GLN A 196 -6.46 0.44 -20.99
C GLN A 196 -6.20 -0.78 -21.88
N ALA A 197 -5.09 -0.80 -22.62
CA ALA A 197 -4.72 -1.91 -23.49
C ALA A 197 -4.53 -3.22 -22.72
N MET A 198 -3.84 -3.17 -21.57
CA MET A 198 -3.68 -4.31 -20.67
C MET A 198 -5.04 -4.82 -20.16
N PHE A 199 -5.92 -3.93 -19.69
CA PHE A 199 -7.25 -4.31 -19.23
C PHE A 199 -8.05 -4.99 -20.36
N ASP A 200 -8.01 -4.44 -21.57
CA ASP A 200 -8.70 -4.99 -22.73
C ASP A 200 -8.20 -6.39 -23.11
N GLU A 201 -6.88 -6.61 -23.09
CA GLU A 201 -6.29 -7.93 -23.35
C GLU A 201 -6.71 -8.94 -22.28
N LEU A 202 -6.53 -8.59 -21.01
CA LEU A 202 -6.83 -9.50 -19.90
C LEU A 202 -8.32 -9.81 -19.80
N LEU A 203 -9.19 -8.83 -20.07
CA LEU A 203 -10.64 -9.04 -20.13
C LEU A 203 -11.01 -10.05 -21.23
N GLN A 204 -10.40 -9.97 -22.42
CA GLN A 204 -10.63 -10.94 -23.49
C GLN A 204 -10.18 -12.36 -23.12
N ARG A 205 -9.15 -12.50 -22.28
CA ARG A 205 -8.63 -13.79 -21.79
C ARG A 205 -9.40 -14.32 -20.57
N CYS A 206 -10.20 -13.48 -19.90
CA CYS A 206 -10.85 -13.81 -18.65
C CYS A 206 -12.03 -14.76 -18.86
N SER A 207 -12.10 -15.81 -18.04
CA SER A 207 -13.21 -16.78 -18.04
C SER A 207 -13.58 -17.29 -16.64
N THR A 208 -12.90 -16.79 -15.61
CA THR A 208 -13.07 -17.22 -14.22
C THR A 208 -13.66 -16.09 -13.38
N LEU A 209 -14.49 -16.46 -12.39
CA LEU A 209 -15.04 -15.50 -11.43
C LEU A 209 -13.94 -14.71 -10.71
N SER A 210 -12.85 -15.39 -10.34
CA SER A 210 -11.71 -14.77 -9.67
C SER A 210 -10.95 -13.79 -10.58
N GLY A 211 -10.77 -14.13 -11.86
CA GLY A 211 -10.24 -13.24 -12.89
C GLY A 211 -11.01 -11.94 -13.01
N PHE A 212 -12.35 -12.00 -13.04
CA PHE A 212 -13.18 -10.78 -13.07
C PHE A 212 -13.00 -9.91 -11.82
N VAL A 213 -12.83 -10.51 -10.64
CA VAL A 213 -12.54 -9.77 -9.40
C VAL A 213 -11.16 -9.12 -9.45
N VAL A 214 -10.15 -9.81 -9.99
CA VAL A 214 -8.80 -9.26 -10.18
C VAL A 214 -8.81 -8.08 -11.16
N LEU A 215 -9.54 -8.18 -12.27
CA LEU A 215 -9.73 -7.06 -13.21
C LEU A 215 -10.44 -5.86 -12.58
N GLY A 216 -11.41 -6.10 -11.68
CA GLY A 216 -12.04 -5.03 -10.92
C GLY A 216 -11.06 -4.30 -10.00
N LYS A 217 -10.12 -5.02 -9.38
CA LYS A 217 -9.04 -4.41 -8.60
C LYS A 217 -8.05 -3.67 -9.51
N LEU A 218 -7.77 -4.19 -10.70
CA LEU A 218 -6.88 -3.56 -11.67
C LEU A 218 -7.40 -2.18 -12.08
N LEU A 219 -8.71 -2.03 -12.28
CA LEU A 219 -9.33 -0.73 -12.56
C LEU A 219 -9.28 0.26 -11.39
N GLN A 220 -8.97 -0.21 -10.18
CA GLN A 220 -8.77 0.61 -8.98
C GLN A 220 -7.29 0.99 -8.77
N CYS A 221 -6.36 0.46 -9.58
CA CYS A 221 -4.95 0.80 -9.53
C CYS A 221 -4.66 2.12 -10.25
N GLY A 222 -4.15 3.11 -9.52
CA GLY A 222 -3.88 4.45 -10.02
C GLY A 222 -5.14 5.25 -10.33
N ASP A 223 -5.01 6.29 -11.14
CA ASP A 223 -6.15 7.13 -11.54
C ASP A 223 -7.14 6.36 -12.43
N PRO A 224 -8.46 6.61 -12.31
CA PRO A 224 -9.46 6.02 -13.22
C PRO A 224 -9.09 6.24 -14.69
N LEU A 225 -9.29 5.20 -15.52
CA LEU A 225 -9.03 5.29 -16.96
C LEU A 225 -9.91 6.36 -17.60
N GLU A 226 -9.43 7.07 -18.62
CA GLU A 226 -10.23 8.10 -19.31
C GLU A 226 -11.56 7.54 -19.87
N SER A 227 -11.55 6.26 -20.27
CA SER A 227 -12.72 5.52 -20.75
C SER A 227 -13.80 5.32 -19.68
N THR A 228 -13.49 5.40 -18.37
CA THR A 228 -14.50 5.29 -17.31
C THR A 228 -15.50 6.45 -17.33
N SER A 229 -15.07 7.61 -17.84
CA SER A 229 -15.91 8.80 -17.94
C SER A 229 -16.81 8.80 -19.19
N GLN A 230 -16.61 7.86 -20.11
CA GLN A 230 -17.39 7.78 -21.34
C GLN A 230 -18.84 7.33 -21.05
N ALA A 231 -19.79 7.98 -21.72
CA ALA A 231 -21.21 7.69 -21.59
C ALA A 231 -21.66 6.41 -22.31
N ASP A 232 -20.84 5.90 -23.24
CA ASP A 232 -21.13 4.67 -23.98
C ASP A 232 -20.80 3.43 -23.13
N PRO A 233 -21.80 2.62 -22.76
CA PRO A 233 -21.58 1.39 -21.98
C PRO A 233 -20.64 0.39 -22.66
N GLU A 234 -20.58 0.37 -24.00
CA GLU A 234 -19.77 -0.59 -24.75
C GLU A 234 -18.27 -0.28 -24.74
N THR A 235 -17.89 0.95 -24.39
CA THR A 235 -16.48 1.36 -24.27
C THR A 235 -16.03 1.50 -22.81
N ASN A 236 -16.98 1.65 -21.89
CA ASN A 236 -16.72 1.80 -20.47
C ASN A 236 -16.17 0.49 -19.84
N PRO A 237 -14.99 0.50 -19.20
CA PRO A 237 -14.32 -0.72 -18.75
C PRO A 237 -15.08 -1.44 -17.63
N TRP A 238 -15.67 -0.70 -16.68
CA TRP A 238 -16.49 -1.27 -15.61
C TRP A 238 -17.75 -1.96 -16.15
N THR A 239 -18.40 -1.33 -17.13
CA THR A 239 -19.61 -1.88 -17.74
C THR A 239 -19.32 -3.15 -18.53
N ARG A 240 -18.25 -3.13 -19.34
CA ARG A 240 -17.77 -4.32 -20.07
C ARG A 240 -17.37 -5.45 -19.12
N LEU A 241 -16.68 -5.14 -18.02
CA LEU A 241 -16.27 -6.11 -17.00
C LEU A 241 -17.47 -6.83 -16.39
N ILE A 242 -18.43 -6.05 -15.89
CA ILE A 242 -19.62 -6.58 -15.21
C ILE A 242 -20.52 -7.31 -16.21
N GLY A 243 -20.70 -6.77 -17.42
CA GLY A 243 -21.45 -7.42 -18.49
C GLY A 243 -20.87 -8.77 -18.87
N GLN A 244 -19.55 -8.87 -19.06
CA GLN A 244 -18.89 -10.14 -19.35
C GLN A 244 -18.96 -11.14 -18.18
N LEU A 245 -18.78 -10.68 -16.95
CA LEU A 245 -18.96 -11.51 -15.76
C LEU A 245 -20.35 -12.14 -15.74
N LEU A 246 -21.40 -11.33 -15.94
CA LEU A 246 -22.78 -11.79 -15.95
C LEU A 246 -23.08 -12.67 -17.17
N LEU A 247 -22.39 -12.49 -18.29
CA LEU A 247 -22.56 -13.34 -19.46
C LEU A 247 -21.94 -14.73 -19.28
N ILE A 248 -20.73 -14.80 -18.69
CA ILE A 248 -19.91 -16.01 -18.62
C ILE A 248 -20.17 -16.81 -17.34
N CYS A 249 -20.39 -16.14 -16.22
CA CYS A 249 -20.59 -16.78 -14.92
C CYS A 249 -22.08 -16.77 -14.51
N ASP A 250 -22.49 -17.82 -13.81
CA ASP A 250 -23.86 -17.98 -13.32
C ASP A 250 -23.91 -18.26 -11.82
N GLY A 251 -25.11 -18.11 -11.26
CA GLY A 251 -25.39 -18.40 -9.85
C GLY A 251 -25.09 -17.23 -8.91
N LYS A 252 -25.37 -17.45 -7.63
CA LYS A 252 -25.34 -16.40 -6.60
C LYS A 252 -23.96 -15.73 -6.48
N ALA A 253 -22.88 -16.51 -6.52
CA ALA A 253 -21.53 -15.96 -6.38
C ALA A 253 -21.15 -14.97 -7.49
N ALA A 254 -21.64 -15.19 -8.72
CA ALA A 254 -21.45 -14.27 -9.84
C ALA A 254 -22.23 -12.97 -9.64
N LEU A 255 -23.47 -13.05 -9.14
CA LEU A 255 -24.28 -11.89 -8.80
C LEU A 255 -23.70 -11.08 -7.64
N ASP A 256 -23.23 -11.76 -6.57
CA ASP A 256 -22.55 -11.13 -5.44
C ASP A 256 -21.24 -10.43 -5.88
N ALA A 257 -20.54 -10.98 -6.89
CA ALA A 257 -19.37 -10.35 -7.47
C ALA A 257 -19.73 -9.15 -8.37
N ALA A 258 -20.75 -9.27 -9.22
CA ALA A 258 -21.23 -8.20 -10.07
C ALA A 258 -21.72 -6.99 -9.25
N GLU A 259 -22.46 -7.23 -8.16
CA GLU A 259 -22.86 -6.19 -7.20
C GLU A 259 -21.63 -5.49 -6.62
N ARG A 260 -20.65 -6.24 -6.11
CA ARG A 260 -19.44 -5.64 -5.52
C ARG A 260 -18.67 -4.81 -6.54
N LEU A 261 -18.45 -5.33 -7.75
CA LEU A 261 -17.79 -4.60 -8.83
C LEU A 261 -18.54 -3.34 -9.23
N PHE A 262 -19.88 -3.38 -9.23
CA PHE A 262 -20.69 -2.19 -9.49
C PHE A 262 -20.50 -1.13 -8.40
N LEU A 263 -20.53 -1.52 -7.12
CA LEU A 263 -20.32 -0.59 -6.01
C LEU A 263 -18.90 -0.02 -6.00
N ASP A 264 -17.91 -0.84 -6.37
CA ASP A 264 -16.53 -0.38 -6.54
C ASP A 264 -16.43 0.62 -7.69
N ALA A 265 -17.11 0.39 -8.82
CA ALA A 265 -17.17 1.34 -9.94
C ALA A 265 -17.78 2.69 -9.53
N ILE A 266 -18.86 2.67 -8.75
CA ILE A 266 -19.51 3.88 -8.23
C ILE A 266 -18.53 4.66 -7.32
N LYS A 267 -17.83 3.99 -6.42
CA LYS A 267 -16.84 4.62 -5.52
C LYS A 267 -15.63 5.14 -6.29
N ASN A 268 -15.16 4.39 -7.28
CA ASN A 268 -13.93 4.68 -8.03
C ASN A 268 -14.10 5.85 -9.01
N CYS A 269 -15.22 5.92 -9.74
CA CYS A 269 -15.35 6.88 -10.84
C CYS A 269 -16.74 7.54 -10.96
N ASN A 270 -17.65 7.32 -10.01
CA ASN A 270 -19.04 7.80 -10.07
C ASN A 270 -19.70 7.53 -11.42
N LEU A 271 -19.91 6.24 -11.70
CA LEU A 271 -20.39 5.75 -12.99
C LEU A 271 -21.63 6.52 -13.49
N ASN A 272 -21.60 6.92 -14.76
CA ASN A 272 -22.67 7.73 -15.33
C ASN A 272 -23.99 6.93 -15.44
N LEU A 273 -25.11 7.67 -15.57
CA LEU A 273 -26.45 7.08 -15.63
C LEU A 273 -26.64 6.07 -16.77
N ALA A 274 -26.03 6.29 -17.94
CA ALA A 274 -26.18 5.38 -19.09
C ALA A 274 -25.51 4.03 -18.82
N CYS A 275 -24.28 4.05 -18.31
CA CYS A 275 -23.55 2.85 -17.88
C CYS A 275 -24.30 2.12 -16.74
N CYS A 276 -24.78 2.86 -15.74
CA CYS A 276 -25.55 2.25 -14.65
C CYS A 276 -26.85 1.59 -15.15
N ARG A 277 -27.58 2.23 -16.08
CA ARG A 277 -28.79 1.65 -16.70
C ARG A 277 -28.49 0.40 -17.51
N HIS A 278 -27.36 0.35 -18.18
CA HIS A 278 -26.93 -0.85 -18.89
C HIS A 278 -26.74 -2.01 -17.91
N ILE A 279 -25.98 -1.81 -16.84
CA ILE A 279 -25.74 -2.84 -15.80
C ILE A 279 -27.05 -3.24 -15.11
N PHE A 280 -27.95 -2.28 -14.87
CA PHE A 280 -29.29 -2.56 -14.34
C PHE A 280 -30.05 -3.53 -15.24
N GLY A 281 -30.04 -3.30 -16.56
CA GLY A 281 -30.64 -4.18 -17.55
C GLY A 281 -30.03 -5.59 -17.55
N GLU A 282 -28.71 -5.72 -17.43
CA GLU A 282 -28.04 -7.03 -17.34
C GLU A 282 -28.43 -7.79 -16.06
N LEU A 283 -28.49 -7.11 -14.92
CA LEU A 283 -28.94 -7.73 -13.66
C LEU A 283 -30.43 -8.10 -13.69
N GLN A 284 -31.28 -7.31 -14.36
CA GLN A 284 -32.68 -7.66 -14.56
C GLN A 284 -32.85 -8.97 -15.32
N LYS A 285 -32.03 -9.24 -16.34
CA LYS A 285 -32.07 -10.51 -17.10
C LYS A 285 -31.72 -11.73 -16.23
N LYS A 286 -31.02 -11.53 -15.11
CA LYS A 286 -30.68 -12.58 -14.14
C LYS A 286 -31.74 -12.79 -13.06
N ASP A 287 -32.83 -12.02 -13.10
CA ASP A 287 -34.01 -12.14 -12.22
C ASP A 287 -33.66 -12.15 -10.71
N SER A 288 -32.69 -11.33 -10.31
CA SER A 288 -32.27 -11.24 -8.91
C SER A 288 -32.60 -9.90 -8.29
N LEU A 289 -33.78 -9.86 -7.67
CA LEU A 289 -34.32 -8.67 -7.01
C LEU A 289 -33.35 -8.07 -5.98
N ILE A 290 -32.77 -8.91 -5.13
CA ILE A 290 -31.94 -8.44 -4.02
C ILE A 290 -30.68 -7.70 -4.48
N HIS A 291 -29.98 -8.22 -5.49
CA HIS A 291 -28.78 -7.59 -6.03
C HIS A 291 -29.11 -6.28 -6.74
N ILE A 292 -30.25 -6.21 -7.42
CA ILE A 292 -30.72 -4.96 -8.04
C ILE A 292 -30.97 -3.92 -6.95
N LEU A 293 -31.74 -4.25 -5.92
CA LEU A 293 -32.06 -3.29 -4.85
C LEU A 293 -30.80 -2.84 -4.10
N ARG A 294 -29.91 -3.78 -3.74
CA ARG A 294 -28.65 -3.46 -3.06
C ARG A 294 -27.72 -2.63 -3.91
N SER A 295 -27.63 -2.88 -5.21
CA SER A 295 -26.76 -2.11 -6.12
C SER A 295 -27.31 -0.70 -6.34
N PHE A 296 -28.56 -0.58 -6.77
CA PHE A 296 -29.04 0.66 -7.37
C PHE A 296 -29.61 1.66 -6.37
N LEU A 297 -30.03 1.23 -5.18
CA LEU A 297 -30.38 2.15 -4.08
C LEU A 297 -29.16 2.80 -3.42
N GLN A 298 -27.94 2.46 -3.87
CA GLN A 298 -26.69 3.08 -3.41
C GLN A 298 -26.17 4.15 -4.36
N THR A 299 -26.82 4.37 -5.50
CA THR A 299 -26.37 5.38 -6.48
C THR A 299 -26.84 6.78 -6.09
N ASP A 300 -26.28 7.82 -6.73
CA ASP A 300 -26.81 9.18 -6.60
C ASP A 300 -27.90 9.48 -7.66
N HIS A 301 -28.24 8.49 -8.50
CA HIS A 301 -29.17 8.66 -9.61
C HIS A 301 -30.60 8.35 -9.18
N ALA A 302 -31.37 9.40 -8.88
CA ALA A 302 -32.78 9.26 -8.48
C ALA A 302 -33.64 8.48 -9.49
N GLN A 303 -33.30 8.50 -10.79
CA GLN A 303 -33.99 7.69 -11.79
C GLN A 303 -33.81 6.19 -11.53
N LEU A 304 -32.58 5.75 -11.23
CA LEU A 304 -32.30 4.34 -10.93
C LEU A 304 -32.94 3.89 -9.62
N HIS A 305 -33.06 4.79 -8.64
CA HIS A 305 -33.78 4.50 -7.40
C HIS A 305 -35.24 4.19 -7.68
N ASN A 306 -35.88 5.06 -8.48
CA ASN A 306 -37.27 4.86 -8.89
C ASN A 306 -37.44 3.59 -9.72
N ASP A 307 -36.51 3.31 -10.64
CA ASP A 307 -36.54 2.10 -11.48
C ASP A 307 -36.38 0.83 -10.63
N ALA A 308 -35.46 0.83 -9.66
CA ALA A 308 -35.26 -0.29 -8.72
C ALA A 308 -36.49 -0.55 -7.84
N ILE A 309 -37.11 0.51 -7.30
CA ILE A 309 -38.34 0.41 -6.51
C ILE A 309 -39.52 -0.04 -7.39
N ALA A 310 -39.57 0.38 -8.66
CA ALA A 310 -40.64 -0.01 -9.57
C ALA A 310 -40.67 -1.54 -9.81
N ILE A 311 -39.53 -2.22 -9.76
CA ILE A 311 -39.47 -3.69 -9.87
C ILE A 311 -40.28 -4.36 -8.77
N LEU A 312 -40.24 -3.84 -7.53
CA LEU A 312 -41.02 -4.38 -6.40
C LEU A 312 -42.53 -4.39 -6.66
N ARG A 313 -43.03 -3.51 -7.54
CA ARG A 313 -44.46 -3.45 -7.90
C ARG A 313 -44.89 -4.53 -8.88
N VAL A 314 -43.93 -5.15 -9.57
CA VAL A 314 -44.15 -6.13 -10.64
C VAL A 314 -43.86 -7.56 -10.16
N VAL A 315 -43.15 -7.72 -9.03
CA VAL A 315 -42.81 -9.03 -8.47
C VAL A 315 -44.02 -9.65 -7.76
N ASP A 316 -44.50 -10.78 -8.28
CA ASP A 316 -45.67 -11.50 -7.73
C ASP A 316 -45.38 -12.25 -6.42
N GLN A 317 -44.13 -12.67 -6.17
CA GLN A 317 -43.72 -13.37 -4.96
C GLN A 317 -42.30 -12.98 -4.53
N VAL A 318 -42.17 -12.47 -3.30
CA VAL A 318 -40.87 -12.17 -2.66
C VAL A 318 -40.46 -13.35 -1.79
N SER A 319 -39.25 -13.86 -1.97
CA SER A 319 -38.71 -14.98 -1.19
C SER A 319 -37.92 -14.51 0.03
N LYS A 320 -37.60 -15.42 0.97
CA LYS A 320 -36.71 -15.09 2.10
C LYS A 320 -35.30 -14.71 1.67
N SER A 321 -34.86 -15.17 0.50
CA SER A 321 -33.57 -14.78 -0.10
C SER A 321 -33.53 -13.34 -0.61
N ASP A 322 -34.69 -12.69 -0.72
CA ASP A 322 -34.82 -11.31 -1.19
C ASP A 322 -34.93 -10.29 -0.05
N TYR A 323 -34.80 -10.75 1.20
CA TYR A 323 -34.87 -9.90 2.38
C TYR A 323 -33.48 -9.47 2.84
N ASP A 324 -33.30 -8.15 2.97
CA ASP A 324 -32.12 -7.52 3.57
C ASP A 324 -32.58 -6.27 4.35
N GLU A 325 -32.23 -6.19 5.63
CA GLU A 325 -32.63 -5.11 6.52
C GLU A 325 -32.07 -3.75 6.07
N THR A 326 -30.87 -3.74 5.49
CA THR A 326 -30.24 -2.52 4.98
C THR A 326 -30.98 -1.96 3.77
N VAL A 327 -31.48 -2.85 2.90
CA VAL A 327 -32.32 -2.49 1.76
C VAL A 327 -33.67 -1.95 2.22
N LEU A 328 -34.30 -2.63 3.18
CA LEU A 328 -35.59 -2.19 3.73
C LEU A 328 -35.50 -0.78 4.32
N ASN A 329 -34.45 -0.50 5.09
CA ASN A 329 -34.24 0.83 5.68
C ASN A 329 -34.06 1.92 4.62
N ARG A 330 -33.41 1.61 3.49
CA ARG A 330 -33.25 2.56 2.37
C ARG A 330 -34.54 2.79 1.58
N ILE A 331 -35.39 1.78 1.45
CA ILE A 331 -36.69 1.91 0.77
C ILE A 331 -37.66 2.77 1.60
N LEU A 332 -37.54 2.74 2.94
CA LEU A 332 -38.43 3.43 3.87
C LEU A 332 -38.03 4.89 4.16
N GLN A 333 -36.88 5.35 3.66
CA GLN A 333 -36.41 6.74 3.76
C GLN A 333 -36.86 7.55 2.55
#